data_AF-A0A534Q3M5-F1
#
_entry.id   AF-A0A534Q3M5-F1
#
_cell.length_a   1.000
_cell.length_b   1.000
_cell.length_c   1.000
_cell.angle_alpha   90.00
_cell.angle_beta   90.00
_cell.angle_gamma   90.00
#
_symmetry.space_group_name_H-M   'P 1'
#
loop_
_entity.id
_entity.type
_entity.pdbx_description
1 polymer ?
#
loop_
_entity_poly.entity_id
_entity_poly.type
_entity_poly.pdbx_seq_one_letter_code
_entity_poly.pdbx_strand_id
1 'polypeptide(L)'
;FATETKETVAGVATIGNLWTQLNALGMQDRVTFATMNVFGRTLSASNGSTNGRNHHGDHHVTVMIGKPFKGGVVGGVEPYQREYRAMSIDAATGNPVAGQSGNVPFSETLSAMGKTLGVGCGASGETLDLSIRGGKVVGGTLI
;
A
#
# COMPACT_ATOMS: atom_id res chain seq x y z
N PHE A 1 21.41 -2.91 -10.26
CA PHE A 1 20.95 -2.59 -8.90
C PHE A 1 21.64 -1.38 -8.27
N ALA A 2 22.95 -1.18 -8.41
CA ALA A 2 23.65 -0.08 -7.73
C ALA A 2 23.04 1.32 -7.96
N THR A 3 22.61 1.65 -9.17
CA THR A 3 21.93 2.93 -9.47
C THR A 3 20.56 3.03 -8.77
N GLU A 4 19.68 2.06 -8.96
CA GLU A 4 18.35 2.03 -8.34
C GLU A 4 18.42 2.06 -6.81
N THR A 5 19.39 1.38 -6.20
CA THR A 5 19.63 1.48 -4.75
C THR A 5 20.00 2.91 -4.34
N LYS A 6 20.92 3.55 -5.06
CA LYS A 6 21.31 4.95 -4.79
C LYS A 6 20.12 5.90 -4.95
N GLU A 7 19.33 5.73 -6.01
CA GLU A 7 18.15 6.55 -6.30
C GLU A 7 17.05 6.32 -5.25
N THR A 8 16.85 5.09 -4.80
CA THR A 8 15.88 4.77 -3.73
C THR A 8 16.28 5.45 -2.43
N VAL A 9 17.56 5.35 -2.03
CA VAL A 9 18.09 6.01 -0.83
C VAL A 9 17.97 7.53 -0.93
N ALA A 10 18.31 8.10 -2.09
CA ALA A 10 18.13 9.53 -2.35
C ALA A 10 16.66 9.95 -2.26
N GLY A 11 15.74 9.16 -2.83
CA GLY A 11 14.30 9.41 -2.77
C GLY A 11 13.75 9.41 -1.34
N VAL A 12 14.20 8.50 -0.48
CA VAL A 12 13.84 8.49 0.94
C VAL A 12 14.31 9.78 1.64
N ALA A 13 15.53 10.24 1.35
CA ALA A 13 16.02 11.52 1.88
C ALA A 13 15.18 12.72 1.39
N THR A 14 14.74 12.71 0.12
CA THR A 14 13.85 13.73 -0.43
C THR A 14 12.49 13.75 0.27
N ILE A 15 11.90 12.58 0.56
CA ILE A 15 10.65 12.46 1.32
C ILE A 15 10.83 13.07 2.73
N GLY A 16 11.96 12.78 3.39
CA GLY A 16 12.29 13.38 4.68
C GLY A 16 12.38 14.91 4.61
N ASN A 17 13.01 15.45 3.57
CA ASN A 17 13.10 16.90 3.36
C ASN A 17 11.72 17.54 3.14
N LEU A 18 10.87 16.93 2.30
CA LEU A 18 9.47 17.35 2.12
C LEU A 18 8.75 17.43 3.48
N TRP A 19 8.91 16.39 4.32
CA TRP A 19 8.26 16.38 5.62
C TRP A 19 8.79 17.47 6.56
N THR A 20 10.10 17.74 6.56
CA THR A 20 10.70 18.86 7.30
C THR A 20 10.07 20.20 6.89
N GLN A 21 9.90 20.45 5.59
CA GLN A 21 9.26 21.67 5.09
C GLN A 21 7.78 21.76 5.49
N LEU A 22 7.03 20.65 5.39
CA LEU A 22 5.63 20.61 5.81
C LEU A 22 5.47 20.92 7.30
N ASN A 23 6.36 20.41 8.16
CA ASN A 23 6.37 20.74 9.59
C ASN A 23 6.67 22.22 9.83
N ALA A 24 7.66 22.80 9.13
CA ALA A 24 8.00 24.21 9.23
C ALA A 24 6.83 25.14 8.83
N LEU A 25 5.96 24.67 7.93
CA LEU A 25 4.75 25.37 7.49
C LEU A 25 3.50 25.05 8.34
N GLY A 26 3.60 24.16 9.34
CA GLY A 26 2.43 23.70 10.12
C GLY A 26 1.42 22.88 9.31
N MET A 27 1.86 22.21 8.25
CA MET A 27 1.04 21.46 7.31
C MET A 27 1.12 19.93 7.47
N GLN A 28 1.94 19.42 8.38
CA GLN A 28 2.19 17.99 8.58
C GLN A 28 0.92 17.16 8.87
N ASP A 29 -0.10 17.79 9.44
CA ASP A 29 -1.38 17.15 9.77
C ASP A 29 -2.46 17.37 8.70
N ARG A 30 -2.13 18.11 7.64
CA ARG A 30 -3.04 18.49 6.56
C ARG A 30 -2.63 17.89 5.21
N VAL A 31 -1.52 17.17 5.17
CA VAL A 31 -0.96 16.57 3.96
C VAL A 31 -0.68 15.10 4.22
N THR A 32 -1.13 14.26 3.29
CA THR A 32 -0.69 12.86 3.17
C THR A 32 0.22 12.74 1.95
N PHE A 33 1.39 12.15 2.15
CA PHE A 33 2.23 11.67 1.05
C PHE A 33 1.88 10.21 0.74
N ALA A 34 1.64 9.89 -0.53
CA ALA A 34 1.42 8.52 -0.97
C ALA A 34 2.24 8.22 -2.24
N THR A 35 2.99 7.12 -2.21
CA THR A 35 3.59 6.52 -3.41
C THR A 35 2.95 5.17 -3.67
N MET A 36 2.23 5.07 -4.78
CA MET A 36 1.37 3.94 -5.10
C MET A 36 1.97 3.11 -6.24
N ASN A 37 2.46 1.91 -5.93
CA ASN A 37 2.88 0.96 -6.95
C ASN A 37 1.72 0.01 -7.25
N VAL A 38 0.94 0.32 -8.29
CA VAL A 38 -0.26 -0.43 -8.68
C VAL A 38 0.03 -1.83 -9.22
N PHE A 39 1.29 -2.12 -9.51
CA PHE A 39 1.79 -3.46 -9.81
C PHE A 39 2.90 -3.84 -8.86
N GLY A 40 2.88 -5.10 -8.45
CA GLY A 40 3.95 -5.75 -7.74
C GLY A 40 5.16 -6.01 -8.63
N ARG A 41 6.17 -6.58 -7.99
CA ARG A 41 7.40 -7.07 -8.60
C ARG A 41 7.55 -8.53 -8.20
N THR A 42 8.00 -9.39 -9.09
CA THR A 42 8.31 -10.79 -8.73
C THR A 42 9.25 -10.86 -7.54
N LEU A 43 8.88 -11.61 -6.50
CA LEU A 43 9.63 -11.73 -5.25
C LEU A 43 10.41 -13.05 -5.18
N SER A 44 10.13 -14.01 -6.08
CA SER A 44 10.82 -15.29 -6.12
C SER A 44 11.64 -15.51 -7.38
N ALA A 45 12.87 -15.99 -7.18
CA ALA A 45 13.72 -16.46 -8.28
C ALA A 45 13.16 -17.72 -8.96
N SER A 46 12.29 -18.48 -8.28
CA SER A 46 11.69 -19.70 -8.84
C SER A 46 10.70 -19.46 -9.98
N ASN A 47 10.28 -18.21 -10.19
CA ASN A 47 9.41 -17.81 -11.29
C ASN A 47 10.19 -17.35 -12.54
N GLY A 48 11.50 -17.65 -12.63
CA GLY A 48 12.34 -17.26 -13.75
C GLY A 48 12.72 -15.78 -13.79
N SER A 49 12.26 -14.96 -12.83
CA SER A 49 12.80 -13.62 -12.61
C SER A 49 14.01 -13.69 -11.71
N THR A 50 15.19 -13.41 -12.25
CA THR A 50 16.45 -13.45 -11.48
C THR A 50 16.75 -12.16 -10.72
N ASN A 51 15.96 -11.12 -10.94
CA ASN A 51 16.28 -9.76 -10.49
C ASN A 51 15.09 -8.99 -9.91
N GLY A 52 13.92 -9.61 -9.78
CA GLY A 52 12.73 -8.98 -9.22
C GLY A 52 12.15 -7.84 -10.07
N ARG A 53 12.45 -7.82 -11.38
CA ARG A 53 12.05 -6.69 -12.25
C ARG A 53 10.74 -6.92 -12.98
N ASN A 54 10.25 -8.14 -13.03
CA ASN A 54 9.04 -8.43 -13.79
C ASN A 54 7.83 -7.89 -13.03
N HIS A 55 6.84 -7.37 -13.77
CA HIS A 55 5.57 -6.99 -13.19
C HIS A 55 4.88 -8.22 -12.63
N HIS A 56 4.25 -8.06 -11.47
CA HIS A 56 3.47 -9.11 -10.84
C HIS A 56 2.13 -8.57 -10.39
N GLY A 57 1.05 -9.17 -10.91
CA GLY A 57 -0.32 -8.68 -10.71
C GLY A 57 -0.96 -9.13 -9.40
N ASP A 58 -0.40 -10.14 -8.73
CA ASP A 58 -1.06 -10.73 -7.55
C ASP A 58 -0.73 -9.98 -6.25
N HIS A 59 0.06 -8.91 -6.29
CA HIS A 59 0.24 -7.98 -5.17
C HIS A 59 0.55 -6.56 -5.64
N HIS A 60 0.50 -5.60 -4.71
CA HIS A 60 0.86 -4.19 -4.90
C HIS A 60 1.46 -3.66 -3.59
N VAL A 61 2.16 -2.52 -3.65
CA VAL A 61 2.76 -1.90 -2.46
C VAL A 61 2.57 -0.39 -2.52
N THR A 62 2.02 0.17 -1.45
CA THR A 62 1.87 1.61 -1.28
C THR A 62 2.51 2.05 0.02
N VAL A 63 3.24 3.15 0.00
CA VAL A 63 3.73 3.83 1.22
C VAL A 63 2.88 5.08 1.42
N MET A 64 2.31 5.22 2.62
CA MET A 64 1.53 6.39 3.05
C MET A 64 2.18 7.01 4.30
N ILE A 65 2.33 8.33 4.30
CA ILE A 65 2.92 9.09 5.40
C ILE A 65 2.02 10.30 5.70
N GLY A 66 1.62 10.45 6.96
CA GLY A 66 0.78 11.55 7.42
C GLY A 66 -0.53 11.10 8.05
N LYS A 67 -1.23 12.04 8.69
CA LYS A 67 -2.58 11.80 9.20
C LYS A 67 -3.58 11.61 8.04
N PRO A 68 -4.60 10.76 8.20
CA PRO A 68 -5.01 10.07 9.44
C PRO A 68 -4.51 8.62 9.53
N PHE A 69 -3.41 8.25 8.89
CA PHE A 69 -2.97 6.86 8.86
C PHE A 69 -2.13 6.49 10.10
N LYS A 70 -2.45 5.35 10.73
CA LYS A 70 -1.63 4.74 11.78
C LYS A 70 -0.30 4.27 11.18
N GLY A 71 0.78 4.46 11.93
CA GLY A 71 2.07 3.86 11.57
C GLY A 71 2.03 2.35 11.70
N GLY A 72 2.48 1.63 10.68
CA GLY A 72 2.52 0.16 10.68
C GLY A 72 2.57 -0.44 9.28
N VAL A 73 2.46 -1.78 9.24
CA VAL A 73 2.31 -2.55 8.01
C VAL A 73 0.89 -3.07 7.94
N VAL A 74 0.27 -2.95 6.76
CA VAL A 74 -1.10 -3.38 6.48
C VAL A 74 -1.04 -4.49 5.45
N GLY A 75 -1.72 -5.60 5.74
CA GLY A 75 -1.65 -6.80 4.91
C GLY A 75 -0.28 -7.48 4.94
N GLY A 76 0.01 -8.25 3.90
CA GLY A 76 1.19 -9.08 3.80
C GLY A 76 1.18 -9.88 2.51
N VAL A 77 2.20 -10.73 2.32
CA VAL A 77 2.30 -11.64 1.18
C VAL A 77 2.39 -13.09 1.64
N GLU A 78 1.83 -14.00 0.84
CA GLU A 78 1.90 -15.45 1.05
C GLU A 78 2.45 -16.15 -0.20
N PRO A 79 3.11 -17.31 -0.04
CA PRO A 79 3.49 -18.14 -1.17
C PRO A 79 2.28 -18.53 -2.01
N TYR A 80 2.42 -18.42 -3.33
CA TYR A 80 1.42 -18.83 -4.29
C TYR A 80 2.10 -19.33 -5.56
N GLN A 81 1.91 -20.61 -5.86
CA GLN A 81 2.63 -21.30 -6.93
C GLN A 81 4.15 -21.16 -6.76
N ARG A 82 4.87 -20.64 -7.77
CA ARG A 82 6.32 -20.38 -7.73
C ARG A 82 6.66 -18.93 -7.37
N GLU A 83 5.72 -18.21 -6.79
CA GLU A 83 5.80 -16.77 -6.51
C GLU A 83 5.09 -16.42 -5.19
N TYR A 84 4.90 -15.14 -4.90
CA TYR A 84 4.15 -14.63 -3.75
C TYR A 84 2.96 -13.78 -4.23
N ARG A 85 1.88 -13.76 -3.47
CA ARG A 85 0.72 -12.87 -3.71
C ARG A 85 0.34 -12.13 -2.44
N ALA A 86 -0.50 -11.11 -2.57
CA ALA A 86 -1.11 -10.46 -1.43
C ALA A 86 -1.97 -11.44 -0.62
N MET A 87 -1.88 -11.36 0.70
CA MET A 87 -2.82 -12.00 1.60
C MET A 87 -4.15 -11.24 1.60
N SER A 88 -5.24 -11.93 1.93
CA SER A 88 -6.48 -11.24 2.33
C SER A 88 -6.25 -10.42 3.60
N ILE A 89 -7.08 -9.41 3.83
CA ILE A 89 -6.95 -8.47 4.95
C ILE A 89 -8.21 -8.53 5.80
N ASP A 90 -8.06 -8.41 7.13
CA ASP A 90 -9.16 -8.02 8.01
C ASP A 90 -9.24 -6.49 8.06
N ALA A 91 -10.27 -5.92 7.46
CA ALA A 91 -10.51 -4.48 7.37
C ALA A 91 -10.53 -3.78 8.73
N ALA A 92 -10.98 -4.45 9.80
CA ALA A 92 -11.09 -3.84 11.12
C ALA A 92 -9.73 -3.62 11.78
N THR A 93 -8.74 -4.46 11.47
CA THR A 93 -7.42 -4.45 12.12
C THR A 93 -6.29 -4.04 11.17
N GLY A 94 -6.47 -4.23 9.86
CA GLY A 94 -5.42 -4.10 8.85
C GLY A 94 -4.49 -5.31 8.77
N ASN A 95 -4.71 -6.35 9.59
CA ASN A 95 -3.82 -7.50 9.65
C ASN A 95 -3.98 -8.40 8.41
N PRO A 96 -2.88 -9.02 7.94
CA PRO A 96 -2.98 -10.08 6.96
C PRO A 96 -3.70 -11.30 7.54
N VAL A 97 -4.55 -11.92 6.73
CA VAL A 97 -5.30 -13.12 7.07
C VAL A 97 -4.91 -14.22 6.08
N ALA A 98 -4.42 -15.33 6.61
CA ALA A 98 -3.95 -16.46 5.82
C ALA A 98 -5.10 -17.21 5.13
N GLY A 99 -4.78 -17.89 4.04
CA GLY A 99 -5.73 -18.78 3.36
C GLY A 99 -6.91 -18.06 2.71
N GLN A 100 -6.75 -16.76 2.40
CA GLN A 100 -7.76 -15.95 1.71
C GLN A 100 -9.09 -15.83 2.46
N SER A 101 -9.05 -15.86 3.79
CA SER A 101 -10.24 -15.84 4.66
C SER A 101 -10.57 -14.46 5.26
N GLY A 102 -9.79 -13.43 4.92
CA GLY A 102 -10.05 -12.04 5.32
C GLY A 102 -11.31 -11.46 4.65
N ASN A 103 -11.92 -10.46 5.29
CA ASN A 103 -13.12 -9.78 4.78
C ASN A 103 -12.83 -8.78 3.64
N VAL A 104 -11.55 -8.62 3.28
CA VAL A 104 -11.04 -8.07 2.02
C VAL A 104 -10.21 -9.17 1.34
N PRO A 105 -10.71 -9.81 0.28
CA PRO A 105 -9.96 -10.86 -0.44
C PRO A 105 -8.77 -10.26 -1.20
N PHE A 106 -7.74 -11.07 -1.52
CA PHE A 106 -6.52 -10.53 -2.17
C PHE A 106 -6.82 -9.74 -3.45
N SER A 107 -7.78 -10.21 -4.25
CA SER A 107 -8.21 -9.61 -5.52
C SER A 107 -8.79 -8.21 -5.37
N GLU A 108 -9.16 -7.82 -4.15
CA GLU A 108 -9.75 -6.53 -3.83
C GLU A 108 -8.84 -5.64 -3.00
N THR A 109 -7.63 -6.09 -2.66
CA THR A 109 -6.71 -5.33 -1.80
C THR A 109 -6.29 -4.00 -2.44
N LEU A 110 -6.20 -3.91 -3.76
CA LEU A 110 -5.88 -2.66 -4.46
C LEU A 110 -7.04 -1.67 -4.37
N SER A 111 -8.26 -2.15 -4.59
CA SER A 111 -9.48 -1.35 -4.41
C SER A 111 -9.63 -0.89 -2.96
N ALA A 112 -9.38 -1.78 -1.99
CA ALA A 112 -9.40 -1.46 -0.57
C ALA A 112 -8.36 -0.39 -0.20
N MET A 113 -7.15 -0.46 -0.76
CA MET A 113 -6.12 0.57 -0.60
C MET A 113 -6.61 1.93 -1.11
N GLY A 114 -7.14 1.97 -2.34
CA GLY A 114 -7.65 3.21 -2.93
C GLY A 114 -8.81 3.84 -2.14
N LYS A 115 -9.77 3.02 -1.66
CA LYS A 115 -10.85 3.48 -0.80
C LYS A 115 -10.34 4.01 0.54
N THR A 116 -9.39 3.31 1.15
CA THR A 116 -8.81 3.70 2.45
C THR A 116 -8.04 5.02 2.34
N LEU A 117 -7.25 5.19 1.28
CA LEU A 117 -6.58 6.45 0.98
C LEU A 117 -7.61 7.58 0.76
N GLY A 118 -8.64 7.33 -0.05
CA GLY A 118 -9.70 8.29 -0.32
C GLY A 118 -10.42 8.77 0.93
N VAL A 119 -10.85 7.84 1.80
CA VAL A 119 -11.47 8.17 3.09
C VAL A 119 -10.51 8.95 3.98
N GLY A 120 -9.24 8.54 4.05
CA GLY A 120 -8.23 9.27 4.82
C GLY A 120 -8.02 10.72 4.32
N CYS A 121 -8.20 10.96 3.02
CA CYS A 121 -8.16 12.28 2.41
C CYS A 121 -9.51 13.03 2.44
N GLY A 122 -10.53 12.50 3.12
CA GLY A 122 -11.82 13.15 3.34
C GLY A 122 -12.88 12.91 2.26
N ALA A 123 -12.66 11.98 1.32
CA ALA A 123 -13.72 11.57 0.39
C ALA A 123 -14.78 10.71 1.10
N SER A 124 -16.05 10.86 0.72
CA SER A 124 -17.12 10.03 1.30
C SER A 124 -17.02 8.58 0.81
N GLY A 125 -17.39 7.63 1.67
CA GLY A 125 -17.46 6.22 1.31
C GLY A 125 -18.37 5.97 0.10
N GLU A 126 -19.50 6.67 0.02
CA GLU A 126 -20.44 6.59 -1.10
C GLU A 126 -19.81 6.97 -2.44
N THR A 127 -19.05 8.07 -2.48
CA THR A 127 -18.33 8.50 -3.69
C THR A 127 -17.32 7.46 -4.13
N LEU A 128 -16.61 6.87 -3.16
CA LEU A 128 -15.59 5.87 -3.40
C LEU A 128 -16.19 4.53 -3.83
N ASP A 129 -17.35 4.13 -3.31
CA ASP A 129 -18.04 2.91 -3.72
C ASP A 129 -18.59 3.02 -5.15
N LEU A 130 -18.98 4.22 -5.59
CA LEU A 130 -19.34 4.49 -6.99
C LEU A 130 -18.12 4.43 -7.93
N SER A 131 -16.97 4.93 -7.47
CA SER A 131 -15.77 5.12 -8.31
C SER A 131 -14.82 3.91 -8.32
N ILE A 132 -14.78 3.15 -7.23
CA ILE A 132 -13.85 2.03 -7.02
C ILE A 132 -14.67 0.77 -6.75
N ARG A 133 -14.66 -0.15 -7.73
CA ARG A 133 -15.36 -1.43 -7.62
C ARG A 133 -14.61 -2.40 -6.70
N GLY A 134 -15.37 -3.12 -5.88
CA GLY A 134 -14.83 -4.10 -4.93
C GLY A 134 -14.07 -3.44 -3.77
N GLY A 135 -13.62 -4.26 -2.82
CA GLY A 135 -12.85 -3.81 -1.67
C GLY A 135 -13.66 -3.01 -0.66
N LYS A 136 -13.08 -2.83 0.51
CA LYS A 136 -13.66 -2.11 1.63
C LYS A 136 -12.60 -1.19 2.23
N VAL A 137 -13.05 -0.14 2.92
CA VAL A 137 -12.16 0.68 3.73
C VAL A 137 -11.54 -0.19 4.82
N VAL A 138 -10.22 -0.18 4.92
CA VAL A 138 -9.46 -0.87 5.96
C VAL A 138 -9.41 0.05 7.18
N GLY A 139 -10.51 0.15 7.92
CA GLY A 139 -10.66 1.07 9.06
C GLY A 139 -9.59 0.89 10.15
N GLY A 140 -9.01 -0.31 10.27
CA GLY A 140 -7.90 -0.58 11.18
C GLY A 140 -6.68 0.32 10.98
N THR A 141 -6.50 0.87 9.79
CA THR A 141 -5.36 1.73 9.44
C THR A 141 -5.58 3.21 9.73
N LEU A 142 -6.80 3.62 10.08
CA LEU A 142 -7.15 5.03 10.32
C LEU A 142 -7.12 5.35 11.81
N ILE A 143 -6.71 6.57 12.17
CA ILE A 143 -6.70 7.15 13.53
C ILE A 143 -8.07 7.74 13.85
#